data_AF-A0A8T5FAG5-F1
#
_entry.id   AF-A0A8T5FAG5-F1
#
_cell.length_a   1.000
_cell.length_b   1.000
_cell.length_c   1.000
_cell.angle_alpha   90.00
_cell.angle_beta   90.00
_cell.angle_gamma   90.00
#
_symmetry.space_group_name_H-M   'P 1'
#
loop_
_entity.id
_entity.type
_entity.pdbx_description
1 polymer ?
#
loop_
_entity_poly.entity_id
_entity_poly.type
_entity_poly.pdbx_seq_one_letter_code
_entity_poly.pdbx_strand_id
1 'polypeptide(L)'
;MSTQEIEIHVGSSEVIDIEKIAKDNETIFTSFSDFVVESIGLYINWWNDPAQSEIQFKNLLPHMKPEMIDSIKAIMNPDEFKKVMVGVSGKKEKLFKLEFHPLSESGPPGIQRFPPTPRQLQLIQNILADETSRKKFQSIQGFFNYALNYFINLWTDPKKAFEHIYEMLPFMPAKTKSFWLNHPDYGKSFRQMVANAEAHNQSADSNNSDFEQTTDENILENLMTSPSIETEEDNILKSTSLKQKQNDSALNENNIEFTNNVLERIHNERLEQYNLICNQYDKTCDTAT
;
A
#
# COMPACT_ATOMS: atom_id res chain seq x y z
N MET A 1 28.81 2.48 -11.61
CA MET A 1 28.65 1.84 -10.28
C MET A 1 27.63 0.73 -10.44
N SER A 2 27.95 -0.48 -9.99
CA SER A 2 27.02 -1.61 -10.01
C SER A 2 25.85 -1.28 -9.08
N THR A 3 24.64 -1.14 -9.63
CA THR A 3 23.40 -1.09 -8.84
C THR A 3 23.22 -2.47 -8.24
N GLN A 4 23.59 -2.62 -6.97
CA GLN A 4 23.19 -3.78 -6.19
C GLN A 4 21.65 -3.80 -6.21
N GLU A 5 21.08 -4.82 -6.84
CA GLU A 5 19.62 -5.00 -6.83
C GLU A 5 19.20 -5.22 -5.38
N ILE A 6 18.41 -4.29 -4.84
CA ILE A 6 17.87 -4.40 -3.48
C ILE A 6 16.80 -5.47 -3.53
N GLU A 7 17.02 -6.59 -2.84
CA GLU A 7 16.02 -7.64 -2.64
C GLU A 7 15.41 -7.51 -1.24
N ILE A 8 14.09 -7.62 -1.15
CA ILE A 8 13.35 -7.66 0.10
C ILE A 8 13.13 -9.12 0.48
N HIS A 9 13.46 -9.46 1.72
CA HIS A 9 13.22 -10.80 2.25
C HIS A 9 11.85 -10.89 2.90
N VAL A 10 11.07 -11.91 2.56
CA VAL A 10 9.78 -12.20 3.20
C VAL A 10 9.93 -13.51 3.98
N GLY A 11 9.66 -13.45 5.28
CA GLY A 11 9.83 -14.57 6.20
C GLY A 11 8.89 -15.74 5.87
N SER A 12 9.30 -16.96 6.23
CA SER A 12 8.54 -18.16 5.84
C SER A 12 7.13 -18.21 6.42
N SER A 13 6.91 -17.64 7.61
CA SER A 13 5.57 -17.49 8.19
C SER A 13 4.68 -16.61 7.32
N GLU A 14 5.18 -15.44 6.95
CA GLU A 14 4.47 -14.46 6.14
C GLU A 14 4.19 -15.02 4.74
N VAL A 15 5.13 -15.75 4.14
CA VAL A 15 4.91 -16.40 2.84
C VAL A 15 3.78 -17.44 2.94
N ILE A 16 3.72 -18.23 4.01
CA ILE A 16 2.63 -19.20 4.21
C ILE A 16 1.28 -18.48 4.33
N ASP A 17 1.22 -17.39 5.09
CA ASP A 17 -0.01 -16.62 5.25
C ASP A 17 -0.43 -15.97 3.93
N ILE A 18 0.51 -15.41 3.17
CA ILE A 18 0.26 -14.80 1.85
C ILE A 18 -0.27 -15.84 0.86
N GLU A 19 0.38 -17.00 0.74
CA GLU A 19 -0.08 -18.08 -0.16
C GLU A 19 -1.49 -18.55 0.21
N LYS A 20 -1.77 -18.68 1.51
CA LYS A 20 -3.11 -19.04 1.99
C LYS A 20 -4.13 -17.97 1.63
N ILE A 21 -3.82 -16.69 1.84
CA ILE A 21 -4.74 -15.59 1.48
C ILE A 21 -5.00 -15.53 -0.03
N ALA A 22 -3.94 -15.61 -0.84
CA ALA A 22 -4.05 -15.55 -2.29
C ALA A 22 -4.87 -16.73 -2.84
N LYS A 23 -4.65 -17.94 -2.30
CA LYS A 23 -5.44 -19.12 -2.62
C LYS A 23 -6.91 -19.01 -2.17
N ASP A 24 -7.16 -18.44 -0.99
CA ASP A 24 -8.52 -18.29 -0.45
C ASP A 24 -9.29 -17.15 -1.15
N ASN A 25 -8.60 -16.22 -1.82
CA ASN A 25 -9.21 -15.07 -2.50
C ASN A 25 -8.87 -15.00 -3.99
N GLU A 26 -9.45 -15.95 -4.70
CA GLU A 26 -9.33 -16.13 -6.14
C GLU A 26 -10.09 -15.07 -6.95
N THR A 27 -10.36 -13.88 -6.41
CA THR A 27 -10.98 -12.79 -7.19
C THR A 27 -10.04 -11.63 -7.42
N ILE A 28 -8.88 -11.61 -6.77
CA ILE A 28 -7.92 -10.49 -6.82
C ILE A 28 -6.46 -10.93 -6.93
N PHE A 29 -6.08 -12.08 -6.36
CA PHE A 29 -4.69 -12.54 -6.36
C PHE A 29 -4.54 -13.81 -7.18
N THR A 30 -3.50 -13.86 -8.04
CA THR A 30 -3.11 -15.08 -8.76
C THR A 30 -1.83 -15.69 -8.19
N SER A 31 -1.07 -14.96 -7.37
CA SER A 31 0.22 -15.40 -6.84
C SER A 31 0.66 -14.63 -5.59
N PHE A 32 1.69 -15.14 -4.91
CA PHE A 32 2.45 -14.40 -3.89
C PHE A 32 2.88 -13.01 -4.38
N SER A 33 3.41 -12.91 -5.60
CA SER A 33 3.93 -11.66 -6.14
C SER A 33 2.83 -10.60 -6.30
N ASP A 34 1.64 -10.98 -6.76
CA ASP A 34 0.51 -10.06 -6.89
C ASP A 34 0.11 -9.49 -5.53
N PHE A 35 0.05 -10.35 -4.51
CA PHE A 35 -0.26 -9.93 -3.15
C PHE A 35 0.76 -8.92 -2.63
N VAL A 36 2.06 -9.21 -2.80
CA VAL A 36 3.13 -8.31 -2.36
C VAL A 36 3.08 -6.98 -3.12
N VAL A 37 2.89 -7.01 -4.45
CA VAL A 37 2.79 -5.79 -5.27
C VAL A 37 1.61 -4.92 -4.83
N GLU A 38 0.43 -5.50 -4.65
CA GLU A 38 -0.76 -4.76 -4.22
C GLU A 38 -0.58 -4.19 -2.82
N SER A 39 -0.05 -4.99 -1.89
CA SER A 39 0.17 -4.58 -0.50
C SER A 39 1.10 -3.38 -0.39
N ILE A 40 2.24 -3.45 -1.07
CA ILE A 40 3.26 -2.39 -1.07
C ILE A 40 2.77 -1.18 -1.85
N GLY A 41 2.07 -1.39 -2.98
CA GLY A 41 1.49 -0.32 -3.78
C GLY A 41 0.49 0.52 -2.98
N LEU A 42 -0.48 -0.13 -2.32
CA LEU A 42 -1.46 0.58 -1.50
C LEU A 42 -0.79 1.29 -0.34
N TYR A 43 0.16 0.63 0.33
CA TYR A 43 0.84 1.24 1.45
C TYR A 43 1.70 2.45 1.02
N ILE A 44 2.42 2.39 -0.11
CA ILE A 44 3.13 3.57 -0.65
C ILE A 44 2.16 4.71 -0.96
N ASN A 45 1.01 4.41 -1.58
CA ASN A 45 0.00 5.41 -1.93
C ASN A 45 -0.59 6.05 -0.67
N TRP A 46 -0.83 5.28 0.39
CA TRP A 46 -1.26 5.81 1.69
C TRP A 46 -0.35 6.93 2.19
N TRP A 47 0.96 6.82 2.00
CA TRP A 47 1.93 7.82 2.46
C TRP A 47 2.11 8.98 1.48
N ASN A 48 2.13 8.70 0.18
CA ASN A 48 2.59 9.66 -0.84
C ASN A 48 1.48 10.24 -1.73
N ASP A 49 0.44 9.47 -2.00
CA ASP A 49 -0.62 9.79 -2.96
C ASP A 49 -1.99 9.29 -2.45
N PRO A 50 -2.61 10.04 -1.53
CA PRO A 50 -3.85 9.61 -0.90
C PRO A 50 -5.03 9.50 -1.90
N ALA A 51 -4.99 10.21 -3.03
CA ALA A 51 -5.99 10.08 -4.08
C ALA A 51 -5.90 8.71 -4.80
N GLN A 52 -4.68 8.26 -5.14
CA GLN A 52 -4.49 6.92 -5.69
C GLN A 52 -4.80 5.83 -4.66
N SER A 53 -4.48 6.06 -3.40
CA SER A 53 -4.89 5.19 -2.31
C SER A 53 -6.41 5.02 -2.23
N GLU A 54 -7.18 6.09 -2.41
CA GLU A 54 -8.64 6.03 -2.40
C GLU A 54 -9.17 5.14 -3.53
N ILE A 55 -8.62 5.33 -4.73
CA ILE A 55 -9.00 4.56 -5.93
C ILE A 55 -8.73 3.07 -5.69
N GLN A 56 -7.54 2.73 -5.21
CA GLN A 56 -7.18 1.34 -4.89
C GLN A 56 -8.06 0.75 -3.79
N PHE A 57 -8.32 1.49 -2.71
CA PHE A 57 -9.25 1.04 -1.68
C PHE A 57 -10.65 0.73 -2.24
N LYS A 58 -11.20 1.61 -3.08
CA LYS A 58 -12.50 1.39 -3.74
C LYS A 58 -12.50 0.19 -4.69
N ASN A 59 -11.36 -0.11 -5.31
CA ASN A 59 -11.18 -1.28 -6.16
C ASN A 59 -11.06 -2.56 -5.35
N LEU A 60 -10.54 -2.49 -4.12
CA LEU A 60 -10.41 -3.64 -3.21
C LEU A 60 -11.76 -4.06 -2.59
N LEU A 61 -12.67 -3.12 -2.32
CA LEU A 61 -13.95 -3.37 -1.64
C LEU A 61 -14.77 -4.56 -2.16
N PRO A 62 -14.94 -4.80 -3.48
CA PRO A 62 -15.72 -5.93 -3.99
C PRO A 62 -15.10 -7.30 -3.65
N HIS A 63 -13.78 -7.34 -3.43
CA HIS A 63 -13.02 -8.56 -3.14
C HIS A 63 -12.92 -8.87 -1.65
N MET A 64 -13.31 -7.92 -0.79
CA MET A 64 -13.21 -8.06 0.65
C MET A 64 -14.21 -9.09 1.19
N LYS A 65 -13.77 -9.80 2.23
CA LYS A 65 -14.60 -10.72 3.02
C LYS A 65 -15.58 -9.93 3.90
N PRO A 66 -16.73 -10.51 4.30
CA PRO A 66 -17.73 -9.82 5.13
C PRO A 66 -17.15 -9.21 6.41
N GLU A 67 -16.27 -9.93 7.12
CA GLU A 67 -15.64 -9.48 8.36
C GLU A 67 -14.74 -8.25 8.18
N MET A 68 -14.14 -8.08 7.00
CA MET A 68 -13.35 -6.89 6.66
C MET A 68 -14.28 -5.69 6.48
N ILE A 69 -15.40 -5.89 5.76
CA ILE A 69 -16.42 -4.86 5.55
C ILE A 69 -17.06 -4.44 6.87
N ASP A 70 -17.35 -5.39 7.76
CA ASP A 70 -17.88 -5.11 9.10
C ASP A 70 -16.90 -4.30 9.94
N SER A 71 -15.61 -4.59 9.83
CA SER A 71 -14.57 -3.84 10.54
C SER A 71 -14.42 -2.41 10.00
N ILE A 72 -14.48 -2.23 8.68
CA ILE A 72 -14.54 -0.90 8.04
C ILE A 72 -15.78 -0.13 8.52
N LYS A 73 -16.93 -0.78 8.54
CA LYS A 73 -18.20 -0.19 9.00
C LYS A 73 -18.14 0.28 10.45
N ALA A 74 -17.41 -0.44 11.30
CA ALA A 74 -17.28 -0.11 12.72
C ALA A 74 -16.47 1.17 12.97
N ILE A 75 -15.54 1.51 12.08
CA ILE A 75 -14.65 2.66 12.25
C ILE A 75 -15.05 3.88 11.41
N MET A 76 -15.83 3.67 10.34
CA MET A 76 -16.26 4.74 9.46
C MET A 76 -17.52 5.44 9.97
N ASN A 77 -17.66 6.71 9.63
CA ASN A 77 -18.91 7.43 9.80
C ASN A 77 -20.03 6.72 9.01
N PRO A 78 -21.23 6.48 9.59
CA PRO A 78 -22.29 5.70 8.94
C PRO A 78 -22.73 6.21 7.56
N ASP A 79 -22.80 7.52 7.37
CA ASP A 79 -23.20 8.11 6.09
C ASP A 79 -22.10 7.95 5.02
N GLU A 80 -20.84 8.12 5.42
CA GLU A 80 -19.68 7.93 4.55
C GLU A 80 -19.52 6.45 4.17
N PHE A 81 -19.75 5.53 5.12
CA PHE A 81 -19.78 4.10 4.84
C PHE A 81 -20.88 3.74 3.82
N LYS A 82 -22.10 4.28 4.00
CA LYS A 82 -23.20 4.04 3.06
C LYS A 82 -22.83 4.52 1.65
N LYS A 83 -22.21 5.70 1.53
CA LYS A 83 -21.76 6.25 0.24
C LYS A 83 -20.70 5.39 -0.42
N VAL A 84 -19.67 4.97 0.32
CA VAL A 84 -18.58 4.18 -0.27
C VAL A 84 -19.03 2.80 -0.73
N MET A 85 -20.04 2.23 -0.07
CA MET A 85 -20.59 0.92 -0.45
C MET A 85 -21.52 0.96 -1.68
N VAL A 86 -21.83 2.14 -2.22
CA VAL A 86 -22.66 2.27 -3.43
C VAL A 86 -21.97 1.56 -4.60
N GLY A 87 -22.69 0.61 -5.21
CA GLY A 87 -22.23 -0.14 -6.38
C GLY A 87 -21.26 -1.30 -6.07
N VAL A 88 -20.84 -1.50 -4.82
CA VAL A 88 -19.93 -2.60 -4.44
C VAL A 88 -20.56 -3.97 -4.72
N SER A 89 -21.85 -4.17 -4.37
CA SER A 89 -22.54 -5.44 -4.66
C SER A 89 -22.56 -5.77 -6.14
N GLY A 90 -22.92 -4.80 -6.99
CA GLY A 90 -22.96 -5.00 -8.44
C GLY A 90 -21.58 -5.19 -9.08
N LYS A 91 -20.50 -4.71 -8.45
CA LYS A 91 -19.13 -5.07 -8.84
C LYS A 91 -18.78 -6.50 -8.40
N LYS A 92 -19.15 -6.87 -7.18
CA LYS A 92 -18.90 -8.19 -6.61
C LYS A 92 -19.53 -9.31 -7.42
N GLU A 93 -20.75 -9.12 -7.92
CA GLU A 93 -21.46 -10.06 -8.79
C GLU A 93 -20.78 -10.28 -10.16
N LYS A 94 -19.93 -9.34 -10.59
CA LYS A 94 -19.20 -9.40 -11.87
C LYS A 94 -17.78 -9.93 -11.73
N LEU A 95 -17.35 -10.27 -10.51
CA LEU A 95 -16.03 -10.84 -10.28
C LEU A 95 -15.98 -12.24 -10.86
N PHE A 96 -14.89 -12.52 -11.56
CA PHE A 96 -14.56 -13.85 -12.05
C PHE A 96 -13.51 -14.47 -11.14
N LYS A 97 -13.53 -15.80 -11.11
CA LYS A 97 -12.51 -16.57 -10.42
C LYS A 97 -11.22 -16.55 -11.24
N LEU A 98 -10.12 -16.24 -10.58
CA LEU A 98 -8.77 -16.27 -11.08
C LEU A 98 -8.13 -17.64 -10.79
N GLU A 99 -7.22 -18.06 -11.65
CA GLU A 99 -6.38 -19.23 -11.36
C GLU A 99 -5.26 -18.81 -10.39
N PHE A 100 -5.07 -19.60 -9.34
CA PHE A 100 -3.99 -19.38 -8.38
C PHE A 100 -2.79 -20.24 -8.74
N HIS A 101 -1.61 -19.61 -8.78
CA HIS A 101 -0.33 -20.21 -9.11
C HIS A 101 0.56 -20.26 -7.85
N PRO A 102 0.62 -21.41 -7.15
CA PRO A 102 1.38 -21.52 -5.91
C PRO A 102 2.88 -21.42 -6.14
N LEU A 103 3.62 -20.93 -5.15
CA LEU A 103 5.08 -20.89 -5.17
C LEU A 103 5.71 -22.30 -5.18
N SER A 104 5.02 -23.28 -4.61
CA SER A 104 5.46 -24.67 -4.53
C SER A 104 4.26 -25.61 -4.53
N GLU A 105 4.31 -26.64 -5.37
CA GLU A 105 3.27 -27.69 -5.44
C GLU A 105 3.44 -28.77 -4.36
N SER A 106 4.61 -28.85 -3.70
CA SER A 106 5.01 -30.04 -2.92
C SER A 106 5.50 -29.76 -1.50
N GLY A 107 5.41 -28.52 -1.01
CA GLY A 107 5.82 -28.17 0.37
C GLY A 107 5.81 -26.67 0.65
N PRO A 108 6.07 -26.25 1.91
CA PRO A 108 6.07 -24.85 2.28
C PRO A 108 7.17 -24.10 1.52
N PRO A 109 6.86 -22.93 0.93
CA PRO A 109 7.74 -22.22 0.00
C PRO A 109 9.00 -21.60 0.64
N GLY A 110 9.19 -21.70 1.96
CA GLY A 110 10.34 -21.13 2.66
C GLY A 110 10.40 -19.60 2.58
N ILE A 111 11.59 -19.03 2.80
CA ILE A 111 11.83 -17.58 2.67
C ILE A 111 11.79 -17.21 1.20
N GLN A 112 11.09 -16.12 0.88
CA GLN A 112 11.02 -15.59 -0.48
C GLN A 112 11.77 -14.28 -0.61
N ARG A 113 12.26 -14.01 -1.82
CA ARG A 113 12.87 -12.74 -2.19
C ARG A 113 11.95 -12.02 -3.16
N PHE A 114 11.72 -10.75 -2.89
CA PHE A 114 10.93 -9.89 -3.75
C PHE A 114 11.79 -8.73 -4.26
N PRO A 115 11.99 -8.58 -5.58
CA PRO A 115 12.73 -7.46 -6.15
C PRO A 115 11.78 -6.27 -6.39
N PRO A 116 11.86 -5.18 -5.59
CA PRO A 116 11.03 -4.02 -5.82
C PRO A 116 11.43 -3.32 -7.12
N THR A 117 10.45 -2.72 -7.79
CA THR A 117 10.73 -1.87 -8.95
C THR A 117 11.54 -0.62 -8.54
N PRO A 118 12.35 -0.04 -9.45
CA PRO A 118 13.06 1.21 -9.16
C PRO A 118 12.15 2.34 -8.68
N ARG A 119 10.92 2.41 -9.21
CA ARG A 119 9.91 3.38 -8.79
C ARG A 119 9.45 3.15 -7.35
N GLN A 120 9.17 1.91 -6.96
CA GLN A 120 8.80 1.59 -5.57
C GLN A 120 9.93 1.96 -4.60
N LEU A 121 11.19 1.63 -4.94
CA LEU A 121 12.35 2.00 -4.13
C LEU A 121 12.46 3.52 -3.97
N GLN A 122 12.32 4.27 -5.05
CA GLN A 122 12.39 5.74 -5.02
C GLN A 122 11.28 6.33 -4.14
N LEU A 123 10.05 5.85 -4.27
CA LEU A 123 8.92 6.35 -3.47
C LEU A 123 9.10 6.05 -1.97
N ILE A 124 9.62 4.88 -1.63
CA ILE A 124 9.92 4.51 -0.24
C ILE A 124 11.08 5.35 0.29
N GLN A 125 12.15 5.53 -0.49
CA GLN A 125 13.27 6.40 -0.10
C GLN A 125 12.80 7.83 0.17
N ASN A 126 11.88 8.36 -0.64
CA ASN A 126 11.29 9.68 -0.41
C ASN A 126 10.49 9.73 0.90
N ILE A 127 9.78 8.66 1.27
CA ILE A 127 9.10 8.55 2.57
C ILE A 127 10.14 8.55 3.70
N LEU A 128 11.19 7.73 3.59
CA LEU A 128 12.24 7.62 4.61
C LEU A 128 13.13 8.87 4.70
N ALA A 129 13.10 9.75 3.71
CA ALA A 129 13.78 11.04 3.73
C ALA A 129 13.11 12.03 4.71
N ASP A 130 11.81 11.90 4.94
CA ASP A 130 11.05 12.72 5.89
C ASP A 130 11.34 12.29 7.35
N GLU A 131 11.68 13.26 8.20
CA GLU A 131 12.09 13.00 9.59
C GLU A 131 10.97 12.37 10.42
N THR A 132 9.72 12.77 10.18
CA THR A 132 8.56 12.25 10.92
C THR A 132 8.34 10.78 10.58
N SER A 133 8.41 10.44 9.30
CA SER A 133 8.26 9.08 8.78
C SER A 133 9.41 8.17 9.25
N ARG A 134 10.63 8.70 9.32
CA ARG A 134 11.83 7.97 9.76
C ARG A 134 11.77 7.52 11.22
N LYS A 135 10.98 8.20 12.06
CA LYS A 135 10.74 7.76 13.44
C LYS A 135 10.00 6.41 13.51
N LYS A 136 9.18 6.09 12.50
CA LYS A 136 8.49 4.79 12.40
C LYS A 136 9.29 3.77 11.59
N PHE A 137 9.93 4.20 10.50
CA PHE A 137 10.66 3.29 9.60
C PHE A 137 12.12 3.68 9.45
N GLN A 138 13.02 2.78 9.85
CA GLN A 138 14.46 3.01 9.79
C GLN A 138 15.11 2.45 8.51
N SER A 139 14.41 1.58 7.77
CA SER A 139 14.93 0.92 6.57
C SER A 139 13.83 0.60 5.57
N ILE A 140 14.23 0.36 4.31
CA ILE A 140 13.32 -0.10 3.25
C ILE A 140 12.69 -1.44 3.64
N GLN A 141 13.48 -2.40 4.14
CA GLN A 141 12.99 -3.69 4.63
C GLN A 141 11.95 -3.52 5.76
N GLY A 142 12.20 -2.60 6.70
CA GLY A 142 11.26 -2.33 7.79
C GLY A 142 9.93 -1.77 7.30
N PHE A 143 9.97 -0.86 6.31
CA PHE A 143 8.76 -0.36 5.65
C PHE A 143 7.99 -1.47 4.94
N PHE A 144 8.68 -2.33 4.17
CA PHE A 144 8.08 -3.47 3.48
C PHE A 144 7.41 -4.46 4.44
N ASN A 145 8.11 -4.85 5.51
CA ASN A 145 7.58 -5.78 6.50
C ASN A 145 6.32 -5.23 7.15
N TYR A 146 6.32 -3.94 7.49
CA TYR A 146 5.15 -3.31 8.11
C TYR A 146 3.95 -3.25 7.16
N ALA A 147 4.19 -2.92 5.89
CA ALA A 147 3.16 -2.91 4.87
C ALA A 147 2.55 -4.30 4.62
N LEU A 148 3.39 -5.34 4.54
CA LEU A 148 2.94 -6.72 4.40
C LEU A 148 2.15 -7.20 5.61
N ASN A 149 2.63 -6.91 6.83
CA ASN A 149 1.92 -7.28 8.05
C ASN A 149 0.56 -6.61 8.16
N TYR A 150 0.45 -5.32 7.78
CA TYR A 150 -0.84 -4.64 7.69
C TYR A 150 -1.80 -5.38 6.74
N PHE A 151 -1.36 -5.74 5.55
CA PHE A 151 -2.20 -6.44 4.57
C PHE A 151 -2.55 -7.86 4.98
N ILE A 152 -1.60 -8.63 5.51
CA ILE A 152 -1.87 -9.97 6.05
C ILE A 152 -2.94 -9.87 7.14
N ASN A 153 -2.79 -8.93 8.07
CA ASN A 153 -3.80 -8.66 9.10
C ASN A 153 -5.14 -8.24 8.48
N LEU A 154 -5.14 -7.38 7.46
CA LEU A 154 -6.38 -6.96 6.80
C LEU A 154 -7.20 -8.15 6.30
N TRP A 155 -6.54 -9.23 5.84
CA TRP A 155 -7.20 -10.44 5.33
C TRP A 155 -7.45 -11.55 6.36
N THR A 156 -6.85 -11.46 7.55
CA THR A 156 -6.87 -12.52 8.59
C THR A 156 -7.44 -12.06 9.93
N ASP A 157 -7.11 -10.84 10.36
CA ASP A 157 -7.60 -10.18 11.57
C ASP A 157 -7.74 -8.66 11.31
N PRO A 158 -8.85 -8.22 10.69
CA PRO A 158 -9.00 -6.84 10.24
C PRO A 158 -8.92 -5.80 11.37
N LYS A 159 -9.19 -6.20 12.62
CA LYS A 159 -9.06 -5.30 13.78
C LYS A 159 -7.59 -4.94 14.01
N LYS A 160 -6.70 -5.93 13.98
CA LYS A 160 -5.24 -5.69 14.08
C LYS A 160 -4.73 -4.84 12.93
N ALA A 161 -5.31 -4.97 11.74
CA ALA A 161 -4.97 -4.10 10.62
C ALA A 161 -5.24 -2.63 10.95
N PHE A 162 -6.37 -2.31 11.59
CA PHE A 162 -6.64 -0.93 12.02
C PHE A 162 -5.75 -0.45 13.16
N GLU A 163 -5.34 -1.33 14.08
CA GLU A 163 -4.32 -0.99 15.08
C GLU A 163 -2.99 -0.59 14.41
N HIS A 164 -2.56 -1.30 13.36
CA HIS A 164 -1.38 -0.90 12.56
C HIS A 164 -1.56 0.49 11.95
N ILE A 165 -2.78 0.83 11.52
CA ILE A 165 -3.07 2.18 11.02
C ILE A 165 -2.96 3.22 12.13
N TYR A 166 -3.45 2.91 13.33
CA TYR A 166 -3.39 3.83 14.47
C TYR A 166 -1.95 4.11 14.91
N GLU A 167 -1.09 3.09 14.89
CA GLU A 167 0.33 3.25 15.19
C GLU A 167 1.10 4.07 14.14
N MET A 168 0.72 4.01 12.86
CA MET A 168 1.44 4.74 11.80
C MET A 168 0.96 6.19 11.64
N LEU A 169 -0.30 6.48 11.97
CA LEU A 169 -0.95 7.75 11.68
C LEU A 169 -0.22 8.98 12.26
N PRO A 170 0.33 8.95 13.50
CA PRO A 170 1.12 10.06 14.02
C PRO A 170 2.30 10.43 13.12
N PHE A 171 2.91 9.41 12.49
CA PHE A 171 4.12 9.55 11.70
C PHE A 171 3.87 9.93 10.24
N MET A 172 2.62 9.88 9.78
CA MET A 172 2.29 10.22 8.40
C MET A 172 2.55 11.70 8.07
N PRO A 173 2.94 12.03 6.82
CA PRO A 173 3.16 13.39 6.38
C PRO A 173 1.93 14.29 6.57
N ALA A 174 2.16 15.55 6.94
CA ALA A 174 1.10 16.53 7.14
C ALA A 174 0.24 16.75 5.88
N LYS A 175 0.85 16.73 4.69
CA LYS A 175 0.14 16.85 3.40
C LYS A 175 -0.93 15.76 3.25
N THR A 176 -0.61 14.54 3.66
CA THR A 176 -1.46 13.37 3.50
C THR A 176 -2.58 13.38 4.53
N LYS A 177 -2.27 13.72 5.78
CA LYS A 177 -3.30 13.94 6.82
C LYS A 177 -4.27 15.06 6.42
N SER A 178 -3.75 16.17 5.88
CA SER A 178 -4.56 17.30 5.43
C SER A 178 -5.50 16.93 4.29
N PHE A 179 -5.04 16.13 3.31
CA PHE A 179 -5.90 15.62 2.25
C PHE A 179 -7.12 14.88 2.82
N TRP A 180 -6.90 13.92 3.72
CA TRP A 180 -7.99 13.12 4.26
C TRP A 180 -8.92 13.90 5.19
N LEU A 181 -8.38 14.78 6.03
CA LEU A 181 -9.17 15.64 6.92
C LEU A 181 -10.15 16.54 6.16
N ASN A 182 -9.75 16.99 4.97
CA ASN A 182 -10.54 17.86 4.10
C ASN A 182 -11.33 17.09 3.03
N HIS A 183 -11.24 15.75 2.99
CA HIS A 183 -11.88 14.96 1.96
C HIS A 183 -13.41 14.99 2.11
N PRO A 184 -14.19 15.27 1.04
CA PRO A 184 -15.64 15.42 1.13
C PRO A 184 -16.38 14.16 1.56
N ASP A 185 -15.82 12.98 1.22
CA ASP A 185 -16.46 11.69 1.49
C ASP A 185 -15.84 10.90 2.65
N TYR A 186 -14.70 11.32 3.18
CA TYR A 186 -13.98 10.57 4.23
C TYR A 186 -13.53 11.42 5.41
N GLY A 187 -13.73 12.74 5.36
CA GLY A 187 -13.20 13.64 6.38
C GLY A 187 -13.73 13.38 7.79
N LYS A 188 -14.99 12.91 7.94
CA LYS A 188 -15.52 12.56 9.27
C LYS A 188 -14.89 11.26 9.78
N SER A 189 -14.84 10.23 8.95
CA SER A 189 -14.20 8.95 9.28
C SER A 189 -12.73 9.14 9.62
N PHE A 190 -12.01 9.95 8.85
CA PHE A 190 -10.59 10.21 9.11
C PHE A 190 -10.37 10.96 10.43
N ARG A 191 -11.22 11.95 10.77
CA ARG A 191 -11.16 12.60 12.09
C ARG A 191 -11.38 11.61 13.23
N GLN A 192 -12.34 10.71 13.09
CA GLN A 192 -12.57 9.66 14.08
C GLN A 192 -11.38 8.69 14.18
N MET A 193 -10.78 8.34 13.05
CA MET A 193 -9.56 7.53 13.00
C MET A 193 -8.38 8.20 13.70
N VAL A 194 -8.19 9.51 13.54
CA VAL A 194 -7.17 10.28 14.28
C VAL A 194 -7.42 10.21 15.79
N ALA A 195 -8.65 10.46 16.24
CA ALA A 195 -8.99 10.40 17.66
C ALA A 195 -8.79 8.99 18.26
N ASN A 196 -9.16 7.93 17.52
CA ASN A 196 -8.92 6.55 17.92
C ASN A 196 -7.42 6.25 18.01
N ALA A 197 -6.61 6.77 17.08
CA ALA A 197 -5.17 6.61 17.09
C ALA A 197 -4.52 7.31 18.30
N GLU A 198 -4.97 8.51 18.64
CA GLU A 198 -4.51 9.23 19.85
C GLU A 198 -4.82 8.42 21.12
N ALA A 199 -6.05 7.90 21.26
CA ALA A 199 -6.44 7.09 22.41
C ALA A 199 -5.63 5.77 22.49
N HIS A 200 -5.45 5.09 21.36
CA HIS A 200 -4.68 3.85 21.29
C HIS A 200 -3.22 4.07 21.73
N ASN A 201 -2.55 5.07 21.16
CA ASN A 201 -1.14 5.33 21.45
C ASN A 201 -0.92 5.84 22.89
N GLN A 202 -1.83 6.65 23.45
CA GLN A 202 -1.76 7.05 24.86
C GLN A 202 -1.90 5.85 25.82
N SER A 203 -2.77 4.90 25.50
CA SER A 203 -2.94 3.69 26.31
C SER A 203 -1.73 2.76 26.24
N ALA A 204 -1.05 2.69 25.09
CA ALA A 204 0.17 1.92 24.92
C ALA A 204 1.34 2.51 25.74
N ASP A 205 1.48 3.84 25.74
CA ASP A 205 2.49 4.54 26.56
C ASP A 205 2.22 4.35 28.06
N SER A 206 0.95 4.36 28.47
CA SER A 206 0.55 4.13 29.86
C SER A 206 0.84 2.69 30.32
N ASN A 207 0.66 1.71 29.44
CA ASN A 207 0.95 0.30 29.75
C ASN A 207 2.45 -0.02 29.79
N ASN A 208 3.30 0.81 29.17
CA ASN A 208 4.76 0.73 29.30
C ASN A 208 5.28 1.45 30.56
N SER A 209 4.52 2.41 31.12
CA SER A 209 4.89 3.10 32.37
C SER A 209 4.80 2.22 33.61
N ASP A 210 4.10 1.08 33.57
CA ASP A 210 4.01 0.14 34.69
C ASP A 210 5.15 -0.90 34.71
N PHE A 211 6.09 -0.83 33.75
CA PHE A 211 7.21 -1.79 33.64
C PHE A 211 8.61 -1.16 33.79
N GLU A 212 8.73 0.16 33.93
CA GLU A 212 10.00 0.86 34.23
C GLU A 212 10.08 1.29 35.70
N GLN A 213 10.09 0.31 36.61
CA GLN A 213 10.73 0.45 37.91
C GLN A 213 11.77 -0.66 38.10
N THR A 214 12.81 -0.64 37.27
CA THR A 214 14.13 -1.08 37.69
C THR A 214 15.18 -0.19 37.03
N THR A 215 15.76 0.67 37.87
CA THR A 215 17.04 1.38 37.74
C THR A 215 18.05 0.71 36.81
N ASP A 216 18.71 1.52 35.98
CA ASP A 216 20.15 1.74 36.15
C ASP A 216 20.61 3.06 35.53
N GLU A 217 21.12 3.92 36.41
CA GLU A 217 21.87 5.12 36.11
C GLU A 217 23.23 4.78 35.51
N ASN A 218 23.54 5.45 34.40
CA ASN A 218 24.84 5.88 33.88
C ASN A 218 25.01 5.49 32.42
N ILE A 219 25.20 6.50 31.56
CA ILE A 219 26.45 6.70 30.82
C ILE A 219 26.26 7.86 29.80
N LEU A 220 27.28 8.72 29.77
CA LEU A 220 27.67 9.66 28.71
C LEU A 220 27.09 11.09 28.71
N GLU A 221 27.56 11.81 29.72
CA GLU A 221 28.03 13.19 29.59
C GLU A 221 29.21 13.29 28.58
N ASN A 222 29.29 14.42 27.86
CA ASN A 222 30.32 14.91 26.93
C ASN A 222 30.14 14.64 25.42
N LEU A 223 29.67 15.66 24.68
CA LEU A 223 30.52 16.49 23.81
C LEU A 223 29.68 17.55 23.07
N MET A 224 29.70 18.77 23.61
CA MET A 224 29.36 20.01 22.90
C MET A 224 30.59 20.48 22.12
N THR A 225 30.48 20.72 20.79
CA THR A 225 30.95 21.97 20.14
C THR A 225 30.57 22.03 18.65
N SER A 226 29.84 23.08 18.26
CA SER A 226 29.73 23.57 16.86
C SER A 226 30.91 24.52 16.54
N PRO A 227 31.15 24.80 15.25
CA PRO A 227 30.91 26.19 14.80
C PRO A 227 30.29 26.34 13.39
N SER A 228 29.60 27.46 13.22
CA SER A 228 28.87 27.96 12.04
C SER A 228 29.75 28.69 11.03
N ILE A 229 29.42 28.69 9.71
CA ILE A 229 29.64 29.79 8.73
C ILE A 229 28.51 29.79 7.67
N GLU A 230 28.14 31.01 7.25
CA GLU A 230 26.95 31.47 6.51
C GLU A 230 26.96 31.39 4.95
N THR A 231 25.73 31.32 4.41
CA THR A 231 25.13 31.94 3.20
C THR A 231 25.62 31.68 1.76
N GLU A 232 24.72 31.04 0.97
CA GLU A 232 24.55 31.26 -0.49
C GLU A 232 23.12 30.82 -0.95
N GLU A 233 22.05 31.44 -0.44
CA GLU A 233 20.67 30.90 -0.55
C GLU A 233 19.80 31.38 -1.74
N ASP A 234 20.13 32.46 -2.45
CA ASP A 234 19.15 33.02 -3.41
C ASP A 234 19.26 32.54 -4.87
N ASN A 235 20.38 31.94 -5.29
CA ASN A 235 20.54 31.41 -6.66
C ASN A 235 20.16 29.94 -6.82
N ILE A 236 20.13 29.17 -5.72
CA ILE A 236 19.74 27.76 -5.74
C ILE A 236 18.22 27.63 -5.92
N LEU A 237 17.42 28.51 -5.28
CA LEU A 237 15.96 28.40 -5.26
C LEU A 237 15.31 28.51 -6.66
N LYS A 238 15.85 29.34 -7.55
CA LYS A 238 15.34 29.49 -8.93
C LYS A 238 15.74 28.34 -9.86
N SER A 239 16.94 27.78 -9.67
CA SER A 239 17.44 26.61 -10.41
C SER A 239 16.63 25.35 -10.09
N THR A 240 16.30 25.14 -8.81
CA THR A 240 15.52 23.98 -8.35
C THR A 240 14.06 24.06 -8.84
N SER A 241 13.45 25.25 -8.81
CA SER A 241 12.06 25.46 -9.27
C SER A 241 11.86 25.17 -10.76
N LEU A 242 12.83 25.52 -11.62
CA LEU A 242 12.75 25.26 -13.06
C LEU A 242 12.94 23.77 -13.40
N LYS A 243 13.86 23.08 -12.71
CA LYS A 243 14.04 21.63 -12.87
C LYS A 243 12.85 20.83 -12.38
N GLN A 244 12.18 21.29 -11.31
CA GLN A 244 11.00 20.62 -10.77
C GLN A 244 9.81 20.71 -11.72
N LYS A 245 9.55 21.88 -12.31
CA LYS A 245 8.49 22.03 -13.34
C LYS A 245 8.75 21.23 -14.61
N GLN A 246 10.00 21.12 -15.05
CA GLN A 246 10.36 20.31 -16.23
C GLN A 246 10.22 18.81 -15.94
N ASN A 247 10.60 18.36 -14.73
CA ASN A 247 10.39 17.00 -14.30
C ASN A 247 8.90 16.65 -14.18
N ASP A 248 8.07 17.54 -13.63
CA ASP A 248 6.62 17.31 -13.48
C ASP A 248 5.91 17.21 -14.85
N SER A 249 6.35 17.98 -15.85
CA SER A 249 5.83 17.90 -17.23
C SER A 249 6.21 16.59 -17.91
N ALA A 250 7.47 16.18 -17.82
CA ALA A 250 7.94 14.90 -18.36
C ALA A 250 7.33 13.70 -17.62
N LEU A 251 7.04 13.84 -16.31
CA LEU A 251 6.32 12.83 -15.51
C LEU A 251 4.87 12.66 -15.98
N ASN A 252 4.21 13.76 -16.35
CA ASN A 252 2.84 13.74 -16.85
C ASN A 252 2.74 13.12 -18.25
N GLU A 253 3.66 13.46 -19.15
CA GLU A 253 3.70 12.89 -20.51
C GLU A 253 4.00 11.38 -20.49
N ASN A 254 4.96 10.94 -19.68
CA ASN A 254 5.27 9.51 -19.52
C ASN A 254 4.13 8.73 -18.83
N ASN A 255 3.37 9.36 -17.94
CA ASN A 255 2.19 8.74 -17.31
C ASN A 255 1.04 8.56 -18.29
N ILE A 256 0.84 9.51 -19.22
CA ILE A 256 -0.17 9.38 -20.28
C ILE A 256 0.24 8.26 -21.26
N GLU A 257 1.52 8.21 -21.66
CA GLU A 257 2.03 7.17 -22.54
C GLU A 257 1.96 5.77 -21.92
N PHE A 258 2.33 5.62 -20.64
CA PHE A 258 2.23 4.36 -19.91
C PHE A 258 0.77 3.90 -19.74
N THR A 259 -0.13 4.82 -19.38
CA THR A 259 -1.56 4.51 -19.24
C THR A 259 -2.16 4.08 -20.58
N ASN A 260 -1.80 4.75 -21.67
CA ASN A 260 -2.25 4.38 -23.01
C ASN A 260 -1.70 3.00 -23.42
N ASN A 261 -0.42 2.71 -23.15
CA ASN A 261 0.17 1.40 -23.45
C ASN A 261 -0.48 0.25 -22.64
N VAL A 262 -0.82 0.48 -21.36
CA VAL A 262 -1.53 -0.51 -20.54
C VAL A 262 -2.96 -0.72 -21.04
N LEU A 263 -3.66 0.36 -21.39
CA LEU A 263 -5.02 0.27 -21.96
C LEU A 263 -5.03 -0.41 -23.33
N GLU A 264 -4.04 -0.14 -24.17
CA GLU A 264 -3.87 -0.79 -25.48
C GLU A 264 -3.54 -2.28 -25.32
N ARG A 265 -2.70 -2.64 -24.33
CA ARG A 265 -2.44 -4.05 -24.00
C ARG A 265 -3.70 -4.77 -23.54
N ILE A 266 -4.49 -4.17 -22.64
CA ILE A 266 -5.77 -4.72 -22.17
C ILE A 266 -6.77 -4.83 -23.34
N HIS A 267 -6.78 -3.87 -24.27
CA HIS A 267 -7.64 -3.91 -25.45
C HIS A 267 -7.25 -5.06 -26.39
N ASN A 268 -5.96 -5.23 -26.65
CA ASN A 268 -5.43 -6.28 -27.52
C ASN A 268 -5.62 -7.68 -26.91
N GLU A 269 -5.38 -7.85 -25.61
CA GLU A 269 -5.66 -9.09 -24.88
C GLU A 269 -7.16 -9.46 -24.94
N ARG A 270 -8.06 -8.48 -24.86
CA ARG A 270 -9.51 -8.70 -25.04
C ARG A 270 -9.89 -9.05 -26.47
N LEU A 271 -9.24 -8.45 -27.47
CA LEU A 271 -9.45 -8.77 -28.89
C LEU A 271 -8.98 -10.18 -29.23
N GLU A 272 -7.85 -10.62 -28.68
CA GLU A 272 -7.36 -11.98 -28.82
C GLU A 272 -8.30 -12.99 -28.16
N GLN A 273 -8.79 -12.71 -26.95
CA GLN A 273 -9.81 -13.54 -26.29
C GLN A 273 -11.12 -13.60 -27.09
N TYR A 274 -11.57 -12.47 -27.65
CA TYR A 274 -12.76 -12.42 -28.51
C TYR A 274 -12.57 -13.24 -29.81
N ASN A 275 -11.41 -13.13 -30.46
CA ASN A 275 -11.08 -13.91 -31.65
C ASN A 275 -10.93 -15.41 -31.36
N LEU A 276 -10.41 -15.79 -30.19
CA LEU A 276 -10.35 -17.18 -29.73
C LEU A 276 -11.76 -17.76 -29.51
N ILE A 277 -12.67 -16.97 -28.94
CA ILE A 277 -14.07 -17.36 -28.75
C ILE A 277 -14.78 -17.48 -30.10
N CYS A 278 -14.65 -16.49 -31.00
CA CYS A 278 -15.25 -16.56 -32.33
C CYS A 278 -14.74 -17.75 -33.15
N ASN A 279 -13.44 -18.05 -33.13
CA ASN A 279 -12.87 -19.20 -33.83
C ASN A 279 -13.25 -20.57 -33.21
N GLN A 280 -13.69 -20.60 -31.95
CA GLN A 280 -14.25 -21.80 -31.33
C GLN A 280 -15.70 -22.06 -31.76
N TYR A 281 -16.48 -21.02 -32.02
CA TYR A 281 -17.89 -21.12 -32.43
C TYR A 281 -18.08 -21.25 -33.96
N ASP A 282 -17.12 -20.85 -34.78
CA ASP A 282 -17.17 -21.04 -36.24
C ASP A 282 -16.93 -22.49 -36.69
N LYS A 283 -16.51 -23.41 -35.80
CA LYS A 283 -16.38 -24.84 -36.12
C LYS A 283 -17.68 -25.65 -35.92
N THR A 284 -18.79 -25.01 -35.58
CA THR A 284 -20.09 -25.69 -35.37
C THR A 284 -21.18 -25.36 -36.39
N CYS A 285 -20.86 -24.69 -37.51
CA CYS A 285 -21.84 -24.37 -38.56
C CYS A 285 -21.65 -25.04 -39.93
N ASP A 286 -20.76 -26.03 -40.07
CA ASP A 286 -20.57 -26.76 -41.36
C ASP A 286 -20.98 -28.25 -41.35
N THR A 287 -21.80 -28.69 -40.38
CA THR A 287 -22.43 -30.03 -40.44
C THR A 287 -23.83 -30.06 -39.84
N ALA A 288 -24.79 -29.38 -40.47
CA ALA A 288 -26.18 -29.78 -40.43
C ALA A 288 -26.92 -29.30 -41.70
N THR A 289 -27.36 -30.28 -42.49
CA THR A 289 -28.15 -30.27 -43.74
C THR A 289 -27.51 -29.76 -45.01
#